data_AF-A0A9N8K983-F1
#
_entry.id   AF-A0A9N8K983-F1
#
_cell.length_a   1.000
_cell.length_b   1.000
_cell.length_c   1.000
_cell.angle_alpha   90.00
_cell.angle_beta   90.00
_cell.angle_gamma   90.00
#
_symmetry.space_group_name_H-M   'P 1'
#
loop_
_entity.id
_entity.type
_entity.pdbx_description
1 polymer ?
#
loop_
_entity_poly.entity_id
_entity_poly.type
_entity_poly.pdbx_seq_one_letter_code
_entity_poly.pdbx_strand_id
1 'polypeptide(L)' 'MATELDFCRSLLEKFLKFYDANKAPYIEIFLEPVDEIADDAPGYYTKIKRPMDITTMATNLNNGAYIDIW' A
#
# COMPACT_ATOMS: atom_id res chain seq x y z
N MET A 1 -20.34 1.35 15.32
CA MET A 1 -19.94 2.48 14.46
C MET A 1 -18.56 2.14 13.95
N ALA A 2 -18.36 2.10 12.63
CA ALA A 2 -17.04 1.90 12.05
C ALA A 2 -16.21 3.17 12.27
N THR A 3 -15.00 3.03 12.80
CA THR A 3 -14.06 4.15 12.89
C THR A 3 -13.57 4.52 11.49
N GLU A 4 -13.04 5.73 11.30
CA GLU A 4 -12.45 6.12 10.02
C GLU A 4 -11.29 5.18 9.62
N LEU A 5 -10.56 4.64 10.60
CA LEU A 5 -9.53 3.61 10.39
C LEU A 5 -10.09 2.28 9.87
N ASP A 6 -11.31 1.90 10.26
CA ASP A 6 -11.99 0.71 9.71
C ASP A 6 -12.35 0.92 8.23
N PHE A 7 -12.71 2.15 7.85
CA PHE A 7 -12.89 2.52 6.45
C PHE A 7 -11.58 2.43 5.68
N CYS A 8 -10.48 2.96 6.22
CA CYS A 8 -9.16 2.82 5.60
C CYS A 8 -8.79 1.35 5.39
N ARG A 9 -9.04 0.47 6.37
CA ARG A 9 -8.77 -0.97 6.25
C ARG A 9 -9.58 -1.60 5.13
N SER A 10 -10.87 -1.30 5.07
CA SER A 10 -11.77 -1.77 4.03
C SER A 10 -11.35 -1.29 2.63
N LEU A 11 -10.81 -0.07 2.54
CA LEU A 11 -10.30 0.49 1.30
C LEU A 11 -9.04 -0.26 0.82
N LEU A 12 -8.08 -0.51 1.70
CA LEU A 12 -6.86 -1.27 1.36
C LEU A 12 -7.19 -2.70 0.92
N GLU A 13 -8.08 -3.39 1.62
CA GLU A 13 -8.55 -4.72 1.20
C GLU A 13 -9.23 -4.71 -0.18
N LYS A 14 -9.95 -3.64 -0.50
CA LYS A 14 -10.64 -3.50 -1.79
C LYS A 14 -9.64 -3.35 -2.93
N PHE A 15 -8.52 -2.67 -2.71
CA PHE A 15 -7.44 -2.57 -3.69
C PHE A 15 -6.83 -3.93 -4.02
N LEU A 16 -6.55 -4.75 -3.01
CA LEU A 16 -6.06 -6.11 -3.20
C LEU A 16 -7.07 -6.95 -4.00
N LYS A 17 -8.36 -6.91 -3.63
CA LYS A 17 -9.43 -7.62 -4.35
C LYS A 17 -9.59 -7.14 -5.79
N PHE A 18 -9.31 -5.87 -6.08
CA PHE A 18 -9.37 -5.33 -7.44
C PHE A 18 -8.20 -5.81 -8.29
N TYR A 19 -7.02 -5.96 -7.70
CA TYR A 19 -5.90 -6.60 -8.36
C TYR A 19 -6.19 -8.07 -8.67
N ASP A 20 -6.61 -8.86 -7.66
CA ASP A 20 -6.92 -10.29 -7.82
C ASP A 20 -8.01 -10.54 -8.87
N ALA A 21 -9.00 -9.66 -8.95
CA ALA A 21 -10.08 -9.72 -9.92
C ALA A 21 -9.74 -9.08 -11.29
N ASN A 22 -8.49 -8.64 -11.50
CA ASN A 22 -8.01 -7.93 -12.68
C ASN A 22 -8.87 -6.71 -13.07
N LYS A 23 -9.43 -6.02 -12.08
CA LYS A 23 -10.26 -4.81 -12.26
C LYS A 23 -9.43 -3.52 -12.24
N ALA A 24 -8.22 -3.58 -11.68
CA ALA A 24 -7.30 -2.47 -11.59
C ALA A 24 -5.85 -2.96 -11.73
N PRO A 25 -5.43 -3.49 -12.90
CA PRO A 25 -4.08 -4.04 -13.08
C PRO A 25 -2.97 -3.01 -12.83
N TYR A 26 -3.23 -1.73 -13.06
CA TYR A 26 -2.30 -0.63 -12.80
C TYR A 26 -1.92 -0.46 -11.32
N ILE A 27 -2.61 -1.13 -10.40
CA ILE A 27 -2.29 -1.07 -8.97
C ILE A 27 -1.09 -1.95 -8.59
N GLU A 28 -0.70 -2.88 -9.45
CA GLU A 28 0.35 -3.88 -9.18
C GLU A 28 1.64 -3.27 -8.64
N ILE A 29 2.10 -2.18 -9.25
CA ILE A 29 3.35 -1.48 -8.89
C ILE A 29 3.31 -0.80 -7.51
N PHE A 30 2.15 -0.78 -6.84
CA PHE A 30 1.96 -0.21 -5.51
C PHE A 30 1.64 -1.26 -4.46
N LEU A 31 1.57 -2.55 -4.82
CA LEU A 31 1.20 -3.60 -3.89
C LEU A 31 2.30 -3.84 -2.86
N GLU A 32 3.53 -3.99 -3.33
CA GLU A 32 4.72 -4.34 -2.54
C GLU A 32 5.76 -3.21 -2.56
N PRO A 33 6.74 -3.22 -1.64
CA PRO A 33 7.85 -2.27 -1.66
C PRO A 33 8.59 -2.29 -3.00
N VAL A 34 8.98 -1.12 -3.50
CA VAL A 34 9.73 -1.01 -4.76
C VAL A 34 11.08 -1.71 -4.67
N ASP A 35 11.38 -2.58 -5.62
CA ASP A 35 12.69 -3.20 -5.81
C ASP A 35 13.44 -2.48 -6.94
N GLU A 36 14.57 -1.84 -6.63
CA GLU A 36 15.35 -1.06 -7.60
C GLU A 36 15.80 -1.86 -8.83
N ILE A 37 15.92 -3.18 -8.71
CA ILE A 37 16.40 -4.06 -9.78
C ILE A 37 15.21 -4.70 -10.49
N ALA A 38 14.31 -5.34 -9.75
CA ALA A 38 13.19 -6.08 -10.32
C ALA A 38 12.16 -5.16 -11.00
N ASP A 39 11.98 -3.93 -10.49
CA ASP A 39 11.05 -2.95 -11.04
C ASP A 39 11.71 -1.98 -12.03
N ASP A 40 12.97 -2.22 -12.42
CA ASP A 40 13.75 -1.35 -13.31
C ASP A 40 13.74 0.13 -12.83
N ALA A 41 13.92 0.31 -11.52
CA ALA A 41 13.89 1.60 -10.84
C ALA A 41 15.25 1.98 -10.23
N PRO A 42 16.35 2.03 -11.02
CA PRO A 42 17.68 2.27 -10.48
C PRO A 42 17.79 3.64 -9.79
N GLY A 43 18.27 3.62 -8.54
CA GLY A 43 18.43 4.81 -7.72
C GLY A 43 17.13 5.32 -7.09
N TYR A 44 16.06 4.52 -7.07
CA TYR A 44 14.83 4.81 -6.34
C TYR A 44 15.08 5.30 -4.91
N TYR A 45 15.85 4.56 -4.10
CA TYR A 45 16.11 4.91 -2.69
C TYR A 45 17.04 6.13 -2.53
N THR A 46 17.74 6.51 -3.59
CA THR A 46 18.50 7.77 -3.61
C THR A 46 17.56 8.99 -3.72
N LYS A 47 16.37 8.82 -4.31
CA LYS A 47 15.39 9.89 -4.53
C LYS A 47 14.23 9.83 -3.51
N ILE A 48 13.69 8.65 -3.27
CA ILE A 48 12.54 8.40 -2.40
C ILE A 48 13.04 8.04 -1.01
N LYS A 49 12.86 8.98 -0.06
CA LYS A 49 13.39 8.85 1.32
C LYS A 49 12.43 8.18 2.29
N ARG A 50 11.17 8.01 1.90
CA ARG A 50 10.12 7.40 2.70
C ARG A 50 9.30 6.48 1.77
N PRO A 51 9.86 5.33 1.38
CA PRO A 51 9.16 4.35 0.56
C PRO A 51 7.88 3.88 1.27
N MET A 52 6.85 3.57 0.49
CA MET A 52 5.58 3.04 0.98
C MET A 52 4.87 2.28 -0.14
N ASP A 53 4.04 1.33 0.27
CA ASP A 53 3.26 0.43 -0.58
C ASP A 53 2.00 -0.03 0.18
N ILE A 54 1.08 -0.70 -0.51
CA ILE A 54 -0.22 -1.09 0.04
C ILE A 54 -0.06 -2.17 1.12
N THR A 55 0.83 -3.15 0.99
CA THR A 55 1.02 -4.19 2.02
C THR A 55 1.65 -3.64 3.30
N THR A 56 2.58 -2.69 3.19
CA THR A 56 3.16 -1.95 4.32
C THR A 56 2.11 -1.11 5.02
N MET A 57 1.28 -0.34 4.28
CA MET A 57 0.17 0.42 4.88
C MET A 57 -0.83 -0.49 5.59
N ALA A 58 -1.19 -1.62 4.99
CA ALA A 58 -2.11 -2.58 5.60
C ALA A 58 -1.53 -3.16 6.90
N THR A 59 -0.25 -3.55 6.88
CA THR A 59 0.47 -4.03 8.08
C THR A 59 0.50 -2.98 9.19
N ASN A 60 0.85 -1.74 8.85
CA ASN A 60 0.88 -0.63 9.80
C ASN A 60 -0.48 -0.37 10.43
N LEU A 61 -1.54 -0.36 9.62
CA LEU A 61 -2.91 -0.18 10.10
C LEU A 61 -3.37 -1.33 11.00
N ASN A 62 -3.02 -2.57 10.65
CA ASN A 62 -3.34 -3.75 11.44
C ASN A 62 -2.59 -3.75 12.79
N ASN A 63 -1.37 -3.22 12.82
CA ASN A 63 -0.53 -3.11 14.01
C ASN A 63 -0.85 -1.87 14.88
N GLY A 64 -1.83 -1.04 14.49
CA GLY A 64 -2.19 0.18 15.21
C GLY A 64 -1.15 1.29 15.13
N ALA A 65 -0.32 1.30 14.08
CA ALA A 65 0.66 2.36 13.83
C ALA A 65 0.01 3.69 13.40
N TYR A 66 -1.24 3.64 12.92
CA TYR A 66 -2.06 4.82 12.66
C TYR A 66 -3.04 5.02 13.82
N ILE A 67 -2.94 6.18 14.48
CA ILE A 67 -3.79 6.56 15.61
C ILE A 67 -5.04 7.33 15.16
N ASP A 68 -4.96 7.99 14.01
CA ASP A 68 -6.02 8.72 13.34
C ASP A 68 -5.77 8.72 11.81
N ILE A 69 -6.55 9.51 11.07
CA ILE A 69 -6.46 9.60 9.60
C ILE A 69 -5.47 10.67 9.08
N TRP A 70 -4.67 11.30 9.95
CA TRP A 70 -3.79 12.44 9.62
C TRP A 70 -2.30 12.17 9.84
#